data_AF-R6DU90-F1
#
_entry.id   AF-R6DU90-F1
#
_cell.length_a   1.000
_cell.length_b   1.000
_cell.length_c   1.000
_cell.angle_alpha   90.00
_cell.angle_beta   90.00
_cell.angle_gamma   90.00
#
_symmetry.space_group_name_H-M   'P 1'
#
loop_
_entity.id
_entity.type
_entity.pdbx_description
1 polymer ?
#
loop_
_entity_poly.entity_id
_entity_poly.type
_entity_poly.pdbx_seq_one_letter_code
_entity_poly.pdbx_strand_id
1 'polypeptide(L)'
;MFTGRTPSASSGSFYRTTSPAEGDIGYQTNSRGSGHWFIIKAVNSDGTYTVIEQNWKWKSGGRTYCYKNRRVSNSTKGFKVFRWSGR
;
A
#
# COMPACT_ATOMS: atom_id res chain seq x y z
N MET A 1 11.16 -17.83 0.36
CA MET A 1 11.34 -16.62 1.19
C MET A 1 11.46 -15.42 0.26
N PHE A 2 10.52 -14.48 0.26
CA PHE A 2 10.54 -13.32 -0.66
C PHE A 2 11.58 -12.28 -0.22
N THR A 3 12.83 -12.47 -0.61
CA THR A 3 13.89 -11.46 -0.56
C THR A 3 13.65 -10.45 -1.68
N GLY A 4 12.79 -9.47 -1.41
CA GLY A 4 12.45 -8.44 -2.38
C GLY A 4 11.00 -8.02 -2.24
N ARG A 5 10.72 -7.17 -1.25
CA ARG A 5 9.38 -6.57 -1.04
C ARG A 5 9.09 -5.46 -2.07
N THR A 6 9.61 -5.59 -3.28
CA THR A 6 9.31 -4.71 -4.41
C THR A 6 8.31 -5.45 -5.28
N PRO A 7 7.16 -4.87 -5.63
CA PRO A 7 6.22 -5.51 -6.54
C PRO A 7 6.90 -5.87 -7.87
N SER A 8 6.54 -7.02 -8.43
CA SER A 8 6.94 -7.41 -9.79
C SER A 8 5.71 -7.47 -10.68
N ALA A 9 5.92 -7.27 -11.98
CA ALA A 9 4.87 -7.33 -12.99
C ALA A 9 5.38 -8.06 -14.23
N SER A 10 4.47 -8.61 -15.02
CA SER A 10 4.77 -9.35 -16.26
C SER A 10 5.28 -8.45 -17.40
N SER A 11 4.98 -7.15 -17.32
CA SER A 11 5.53 -6.09 -18.17
C SER A 11 5.76 -4.86 -17.29
N GLY A 12 6.53 -3.88 -17.78
CA GLY A 12 6.87 -2.69 -17.00
C GLY A 12 7.70 -2.99 -15.74
N SER A 13 7.76 -2.04 -14.82
CA SER A 13 8.54 -2.17 -13.58
C SER A 13 7.94 -1.34 -12.46
N PHE A 14 8.29 -1.68 -11.22
CA PHE A 14 8.05 -0.82 -10.07
C PHE A 14 9.38 -0.35 -9.50
N TYR A 15 9.45 0.91 -9.12
CA TYR A 15 10.60 1.47 -8.42
C TYR A 15 10.18 2.08 -7.10
N ARG A 16 11.09 2.07 -6.12
CA ARG A 16 10.83 2.67 -4.82
C ARG A 16 10.87 4.20 -4.93
N THR A 17 9.88 4.87 -4.36
CA THR A 17 9.82 6.35 -4.29
C THR A 17 9.82 6.83 -2.84
N THR A 18 10.41 8.00 -2.62
CA THR A 18 10.35 8.77 -1.36
C THR A 18 9.36 9.94 -1.44
N SER A 19 8.71 10.11 -2.59
CA SER A 19 7.69 11.15 -2.84
C SER A 19 6.39 10.46 -3.25
N PRO A 20 5.61 9.95 -2.29
CA PRO A 20 4.38 9.21 -2.57
C PRO A 20 3.35 10.09 -3.30
N ALA A 21 2.57 9.47 -4.18
CA ALA A 21 1.47 10.09 -4.91
C ALA A 21 0.26 9.16 -4.98
N GLU A 22 -0.87 9.70 -5.43
CA GLU A 22 -2.06 8.90 -5.73
C GLU A 22 -1.75 7.81 -6.76
N GLY A 23 -2.30 6.61 -6.54
CA GLY A 23 -2.07 5.44 -7.38
C GLY A 23 -0.83 4.61 -7.02
N ASP A 24 0.10 5.14 -6.21
CA ASP A 24 1.27 4.35 -5.79
C ASP A 24 0.86 3.16 -4.91
N ILE A 25 1.69 2.11 -4.97
CA ILE A 25 1.54 0.93 -4.11
C ILE A 25 2.37 1.14 -2.85
N GLY A 26 1.71 1.14 -1.70
CA GLY A 26 2.35 1.18 -0.41
C GLY A 26 2.44 -0.18 0.26
N TYR A 27 3.44 -0.32 1.12
CA TYR A 27 3.66 -1.49 1.98
C TYR A 27 3.99 -1.02 3.38
N GLN A 28 3.46 -1.70 4.40
CA GLN A 28 3.83 -1.50 5.80
C GLN A 28 3.94 -2.84 6.53
N THR A 29 4.65 -2.87 7.65
CA THR A 29 4.67 -4.02 8.56
C THR A 29 4.06 -3.66 9.90
N ASN A 30 3.31 -4.58 10.50
CA ASN A 30 2.91 -4.42 11.90
C ASN A 30 4.07 -4.76 12.87
N SER A 31 3.84 -4.58 14.17
CA SER A 31 4.83 -4.88 15.22
C SER A 31 5.31 -6.33 15.20
N ARG A 32 4.49 -7.26 14.70
CA ARG A 32 4.79 -8.70 14.54
C ARG A 32 5.50 -9.04 13.22
N GLY A 33 5.87 -8.04 12.42
CA GLY A 33 6.55 -8.23 11.13
C GLY A 33 5.66 -8.74 9.99
N SER A 34 4.34 -8.81 10.20
CA SER A 34 3.40 -9.17 9.14
C SER A 34 3.21 -7.96 8.21
N GLY A 35 3.52 -8.17 6.93
CA GLY A 35 3.44 -7.16 5.89
C GLY A 35 2.03 -6.99 5.34
N HIS A 36 1.68 -5.77 4.98
CA HIS A 36 0.42 -5.45 4.32
C HIS A 36 0.62 -4.46 3.18
N TRP A 37 -0.12 -4.67 2.10
CA TRP A 37 -0.05 -3.89 0.86
C TRP A 37 -1.33 -3.09 0.66
N PHE A 38 -1.17 -1.86 0.17
CA PHE A 38 -2.27 -0.92 -0.06
C PHE A 38 -2.01 -0.05 -1.28
N ILE A 39 -3.06 0.60 -1.78
CA ILE A 39 -2.97 1.63 -2.83
C ILE A 39 -3.18 2.99 -2.17
N ILE A 40 -2.30 3.96 -2.47
CA ILE A 40 -2.48 5.34 -2.05
C ILE A 40 -3.62 5.95 -2.86
N LYS A 41 -4.68 6.33 -2.16
CA LYS A 41 -5.84 7.02 -2.74
C LYS A 41 -5.66 8.54 -2.72
N ALA A 42 -5.07 9.09 -1.66
CA ALA A 42 -4.80 10.53 -1.53
C ALA A 42 -3.56 10.78 -0.67
N VAL A 43 -2.80 11.82 -1.02
CA VAL A 43 -1.75 12.40 -0.16
C VAL A 43 -2.37 13.60 0.56
N ASN A 44 -2.39 13.54 1.89
CA ASN A 44 -3.04 14.58 2.70
C ASN A 44 -2.05 15.70 3.04
N SER A 45 -2.57 16.91 3.29
CA SER A 45 -1.75 18.09 3.64
C SER A 45 -1.02 17.95 4.98
N ASP A 46 -1.47 17.06 5.87
CA ASP A 46 -0.85 16.76 7.16
C ASP A 46 0.28 15.71 7.08
N GLY A 47 0.69 15.33 5.86
CA GLY A 47 1.76 14.36 5.64
C GLY A 47 1.34 12.90 5.84
N THR A 48 0.06 12.63 6.07
CA THR A 48 -0.50 11.27 6.06
C THR A 48 -1.04 10.88 4.68
N TYR A 49 -1.38 9.61 4.50
CA TYR A 49 -1.91 9.07 3.26
C TYR A 49 -3.23 8.37 3.52
N THR A 50 -4.20 8.63 2.65
CA THR A 50 -5.47 7.90 2.63
C THR A 50 -5.34 6.72 1.67
N VAL A 51 -5.72 5.51 2.10
CA VAL A 51 -5.43 4.28 1.34
C VAL A 51 -6.65 3.40 1.08
N ILE A 52 -6.53 2.54 0.07
CA ILE A 52 -7.44 1.42 -0.23
C ILE A 52 -6.70 0.12 0.09
N GLU A 53 -7.31 -0.72 0.91
CA GLU A 53 -6.74 -2.00 1.35
C GLU A 53 -7.34 -3.15 0.53
N GLN A 54 -6.56 -3.75 -0.36
CA GLN A 54 -7.08 -4.78 -1.27
C GLN A 54 -7.40 -6.11 -0.56
N ASN A 55 -6.81 -6.38 0.62
CA ASN A 55 -6.99 -7.67 1.31
C ASN A 55 -7.32 -7.56 2.81
N TRP A 56 -7.58 -6.36 3.31
CA TRP A 56 -8.23 -6.19 4.60
C TRP A 56 -9.74 -6.24 4.40
N LYS A 57 -10.28 -7.47 4.46
CA LYS A 57 -11.67 -7.75 4.09
C LYS A 57 -12.40 -8.59 5.13
N TRP A 58 -13.71 -8.44 5.19
CA TRP A 58 -14.60 -9.28 6.00
C TRP A 58 -15.87 -9.63 5.22
N LYS A 59 -16.57 -10.67 5.66
CA LYS A 59 -17.86 -11.08 5.08
C LYS A 59 -18.99 -10.69 6.03
N SER A 60 -20.07 -10.13 5.48
CA SER A 60 -21.30 -9.86 6.21
C SER A 60 -22.49 -9.90 5.26
N GLY A 61 -23.56 -10.62 5.64
CA GLY A 61 -24.77 -10.77 4.81
C GLY A 61 -24.50 -11.24 3.38
N GLY A 62 -23.60 -12.21 3.20
CA GLY A 62 -23.24 -12.75 1.87
C GLY A 62 -22.35 -11.85 0.99
N ARG A 63 -21.99 -10.64 1.46
CA ARG A 63 -21.13 -9.71 0.73
C ARG A 63 -19.71 -9.68 1.30
N THR A 64 -18.72 -9.45 0.44
CA THR A 64 -17.34 -9.19 0.85
C THR A 64 -17.09 -7.68 0.87
N TYR A 65 -16.65 -7.16 2.01
CA TYR A 65 -16.31 -5.76 2.20
C TYR A 65 -14.80 -5.62 2.28
N CYS A 66 -14.26 -4.47 1.87
CA CYS A 66 -12.87 -4.10 2.05
C CYS A 66 -12.75 -2.82 2.88
N TYR A 67 -11.63 -2.67 3.58
CA TYR A 67 -11.32 -1.45 4.29
C TYR A 67 -10.89 -0.36 3.27
N LYS A 68 -11.52 0.82 3.37
CA LYS A 68 -11.20 2.00 2.55
C LYS A 68 -11.05 3.24 3.43
N ASN A 69 -10.33 4.24 2.94
CA ASN A 69 -10.09 5.51 3.62
C ASN A 69 -9.34 5.38 4.96
N ARG A 70 -8.54 4.31 5.14
CA ARG A 70 -7.62 4.25 6.29
C ARG A 70 -6.56 5.34 6.12
N ARG A 71 -6.21 6.00 7.23
CA ARG A 71 -5.07 6.94 7.27
C ARG A 71 -3.82 6.20 7.72
N VAL A 72 -2.71 6.43 7.03
CA VAL A 72 -1.39 5.90 7.37
C VAL A 72 -0.34 6.99 7.35
N SER A 73 0.72 6.82 8.13
CA SER A 73 1.89 7.69 8.14
C SER A 73 3.14 6.95 7.68
N ASN A 74 4.09 7.68 7.13
CA ASN A 74 5.41 7.16 6.77
C ASN A 74 6.26 6.76 7.99
N SER A 75 5.88 7.18 9.20
CA SER A 75 6.49 6.75 10.46
C SER A 75 6.13 5.32 10.86
N THR A 76 5.17 4.69 10.17
CA THR A 76 4.80 3.29 10.43
C THR A 76 5.97 2.36 10.07
N LYS A 77 6.21 1.34 10.91
CA LYS A 77 7.31 0.39 10.72
C LYS A 77 7.26 -0.27 9.33
N GLY A 78 8.39 -0.22 8.62
CA GLY A 78 8.53 -0.88 7.32
C GLY A 78 7.77 -0.19 6.19
N PHE A 79 7.32 1.06 6.38
CA PHE A 79 6.64 1.84 5.34
C PHE A 79 7.54 2.00 4.11
N LYS A 80 7.03 1.59 2.96
CA LYS A 80 7.67 1.71 1.65
C LYS A 80 6.62 2.05 0.61
N VAL A 81 6.99 2.84 -0.39
CA VAL A 81 6.11 3.21 -1.51
C VAL A 81 6.80 2.88 -2.83
N PHE A 82 6.02 2.35 -3.76
CA PHE A 82 6.45 1.92 -5.07
C PHE A 82 5.59 2.54 -6.14
N ARG A 83 6.23 3.10 -7.16
CA ARG A 83 5.55 3.69 -8.32
C ARG A 83 5.74 2.79 -9.53
N TRP A 84 4.66 2.65 -10.30
CA TRP A 84 4.68 2.00 -11.60
C TRP A 84 5.47 2.83 -12.61
N SER A 85 6.34 2.17 -13.34
CA SER A 85 7.06 2.67 -14.51
C SER A 85 6.94 1.64 -15.62
N GLY A 86 5.87 1.78 -16.40
CA GLY A 86 5.60 1.00 -17.60
C GLY A 86 4.65 1.80 -18.50
N ARG A 87 4.98 1.90 -19.78
CA ARG A 87 4.06 2.40 -20.80
C ARG A 87 3.05 1.32 -21.15
#